data_AF-A0AAD9RT21-F1
#
_entry.id   AF-A0AAD9RT21-F1
#
_cell.length_a   1.000
_cell.length_b   1.000
_cell.length_c   1.000
_cell.angle_alpha   90.00
_cell.angle_beta   90.00
_cell.angle_gamma   90.00
#
_symmetry.space_group_name_H-M   'P 1'
#
loop_
_entity.id
_entity.type
_entity.pdbx_description
1 polymer ?
#
loop_
_entity_poly.entity_id
_entity_poly.type
_entity_poly.pdbx_seq_one_letter_code
_entity_poly.pdbx_strand_id
1 'polypeptide(L)'
;MSGKFTILVFLIFVGYVPINLIYGINREQALFDASVYGTAMTLITSTQPPTVKGTLWCGHDKVAESYNDIGPAEQTDKCCREWHNCDDFIPPKGSKYGLQNDAAFKVLLCHCNKMFQECLENVTGMEATTAMQILHGYFKAINPKCLKKLYYNRTCAVPYYDEQGNQYPDNPNTEYFCPVLV
;
A
#
# COMPACT_ATOMS: atom_id res chain seq x y z
N MET A 1 6.26 35.85 -49.16
CA MET A 1 6.08 36.37 -47.78
C MET A 1 4.75 35.87 -47.25
N SER A 2 4.74 34.67 -46.70
CA SER A 2 3.56 33.98 -46.16
C SER A 2 4.07 33.04 -45.08
N GLY A 3 3.44 33.03 -43.90
CA GLY A 3 3.79 32.06 -42.85
C GLY A 3 4.00 32.61 -41.42
N LYS A 4 3.62 33.86 -41.12
CA LYS A 4 3.66 34.35 -39.72
C LYS A 4 2.31 34.80 -39.14
N PHE A 5 1.24 34.82 -39.95
CA PHE A 5 -0.07 35.33 -39.49
C PHE A 5 -1.06 34.25 -39.03
N THR A 6 -0.80 32.97 -39.29
CA THR A 6 -1.75 31.87 -38.94
C THR A 6 -1.55 31.31 -37.53
N ILE A 7 -0.37 31.46 -36.94
CA ILE A 7 -0.08 30.90 -35.59
C ILE A 7 -0.67 31.78 -34.47
N LEU A 8 -0.88 33.08 -34.73
CA LEU A 8 -1.34 34.01 -33.69
C LEU A 8 -2.86 33.93 -33.40
N VAL A 9 -3.64 33.16 -34.17
CA VAL A 9 -5.09 32.99 -33.94
C VAL A 9 -5.41 31.71 -33.16
N PHE A 10 -4.50 30.72 -33.14
CA PHE A 10 -4.69 29.49 -32.35
C PHE A 10 -4.59 29.72 -30.83
N LEU A 11 -3.90 30.78 -30.41
CA LEU A 11 -3.75 31.13 -28.99
C LEU A 11 -4.88 32.03 -28.45
N ILE A 12 -5.86 32.42 -29.28
CA ILE A 12 -6.90 33.38 -28.88
C ILE A 12 -8.31 32.74 -28.84
N PHE A 13 -8.51 31.54 -29.41
CA PHE A 13 -9.78 30.80 -29.31
C PHE A 13 -9.73 29.48 -28.51
N VAL A 14 -8.55 29.00 -28.10
CA VAL A 14 -8.43 28.01 -27.01
C VAL A 14 -8.14 28.76 -25.70
N GLY A 15 -8.92 29.82 -25.47
CA GLY A 15 -8.89 30.55 -24.23
C GLY A 15 -9.33 29.61 -23.12
N TYR A 16 -8.40 29.30 -22.21
CA TYR A 16 -8.71 28.93 -20.83
C TYR A 16 -9.80 27.86 -20.71
N VAL A 17 -9.73 26.78 -21.50
CA VAL A 17 -10.48 25.58 -21.13
C VAL A 17 -9.82 25.09 -19.83
N PRO A 18 -10.44 25.22 -18.64
CA PRO A 18 -9.81 24.78 -17.42
C PRO A 18 -9.44 23.30 -17.60
N ILE A 19 -8.31 22.87 -17.03
CA ILE A 19 -7.78 21.51 -17.17
C ILE A 19 -8.89 20.45 -16.97
N ASN A 20 -9.83 20.71 -16.04
CA ASN A 20 -11.00 19.89 -15.76
C ASN A 20 -11.93 19.66 -16.98
N LEU A 21 -12.06 20.64 -17.88
CA LEU A 21 -12.87 20.56 -19.11
C LEU A 21 -12.13 19.86 -20.28
N ILE A 22 -10.79 19.77 -20.24
CA ILE A 22 -10.00 19.05 -21.25
C ILE A 22 -9.90 17.56 -20.92
N TYR A 23 -9.72 17.24 -19.63
CA TYR A 23 -9.51 15.86 -19.15
C TYR A 23 -10.75 15.22 -18.53
N GLY A 24 -11.89 15.92 -18.47
CA GLY A 24 -13.14 15.40 -17.89
C GLY A 24 -13.05 15.11 -16.39
N ILE A 25 -12.15 15.77 -15.65
CA ILE A 25 -11.98 15.56 -14.21
C ILE A 25 -13.11 16.30 -13.48
N ASN A 26 -14.10 15.55 -12.99
CA ASN A 26 -15.13 16.10 -12.13
C ASN A 26 -14.57 16.34 -10.70
N ARG A 27 -15.18 17.29 -9.97
CA ARG A 27 -14.74 17.69 -8.63
C ARG A 27 -14.76 16.53 -7.63
N GLU A 28 -15.69 15.60 -7.80
CA GLU A 28 -15.84 14.43 -6.92
C GLU A 28 -14.65 13.47 -7.06
N GLN A 29 -14.21 13.18 -8.29
CA GLN A 29 -13.04 12.38 -8.59
C GLN A 29 -11.77 13.01 -8.00
N ALA A 30 -11.58 14.32 -8.19
CA ALA A 30 -10.42 15.02 -7.65
C ALA A 30 -10.38 14.98 -6.11
N LEU A 31 -11.53 15.07 -5.44
CA LEU A 31 -11.63 14.94 -3.98
C LEU A 31 -11.34 13.51 -3.51
N PHE A 32 -11.83 12.51 -4.23
CA PHE A 32 -11.53 11.11 -3.94
C PHE A 32 -10.05 10.82 -4.08
N ASP A 33 -9.41 11.26 -5.17
CA ASP A 33 -7.98 11.10 -5.39
C ASP A 33 -7.17 11.76 -4.27
N ALA A 34 -7.53 13.00 -3.90
CA ALA A 34 -6.90 13.69 -2.76
C ALA A 34 -7.04 12.91 -1.44
N SER A 35 -8.20 12.30 -1.18
CA SER A 35 -8.42 11.47 0.01
C SER A 35 -7.62 10.17 -0.03
N VAL A 36 -7.45 9.56 -1.21
CA VAL A 36 -6.60 8.37 -1.41
C VAL A 36 -5.14 8.72 -1.12
N TYR A 37 -4.62 9.83 -1.64
CA TYR A 37 -3.26 10.28 -1.34
C TYR A 37 -3.08 10.62 0.15
N GLY A 38 -4.05 11.30 0.77
CA GLY A 38 -4.01 11.56 2.21
C GLY A 38 -3.98 10.27 3.02
N THR A 39 -4.81 9.30 2.66
CA THR A 39 -4.84 7.97 3.30
C THR A 39 -3.52 7.23 3.11
N ALA A 40 -2.96 7.23 1.90
CA ALA A 40 -1.65 6.66 1.62
C ALA A 40 -0.59 7.25 2.55
N MET A 41 -0.53 8.57 2.68
CA MET A 41 0.42 9.22 3.58
C MET A 41 0.24 8.76 5.04
N THR A 42 -0.99 8.69 5.56
CA THR A 42 -1.26 8.17 6.90
C THR A 42 -0.79 6.72 7.09
N LEU A 43 -0.85 5.87 6.07
CA LEU A 43 -0.43 4.46 6.14
C LEU A 43 1.08 4.26 6.15
N ILE A 44 1.86 5.18 5.56
CA ILE A 44 3.31 4.98 5.39
C ILE A 44 4.18 6.02 6.09
N THR A 45 3.59 7.10 6.59
CA THR A 45 4.31 8.15 7.33
C THR A 45 3.58 8.49 8.62
N SER A 46 4.35 8.73 9.68
CA SER A 46 3.81 9.26 10.94
C SER A 46 3.36 10.70 10.72
N THR A 47 2.06 10.90 10.53
CA THR A 47 1.43 12.20 10.30
C THR A 47 0.31 12.46 11.31
N GLN A 48 -0.28 13.65 11.29
CA GLN A 48 -1.47 13.99 12.10
C GLN A 48 -2.66 14.17 11.14
N PRO A 49 -3.75 13.40 11.28
CA PRO A 49 -3.97 12.35 12.27
C PRO A 49 -3.10 11.10 12.04
N PRO A 50 -2.72 10.36 13.12
CA PRO A 50 -1.81 9.21 13.04
C PRO A 50 -2.44 7.97 12.40
N THR A 51 -3.77 7.89 12.40
CA THR A 51 -4.54 6.82 11.77
C THR A 51 -5.66 7.40 10.90
N VAL A 52 -6.17 6.59 9.97
CA VAL A 52 -7.32 6.92 9.15
C VAL A 52 -8.53 7.15 10.06
N LYS A 53 -9.30 8.18 9.77
CA LYS A 53 -10.45 8.58 10.61
C LYS A 53 -11.40 7.41 10.84
N GLY A 54 -11.74 7.17 12.11
CA GLY A 54 -12.64 6.09 12.52
C GLY A 54 -11.93 4.76 12.81
N THR A 55 -10.60 4.72 12.72
CA THR A 55 -9.79 3.50 12.91
C THR A 55 -8.72 3.74 13.96
N LEU A 56 -8.31 2.69 14.67
CA LEU A 56 -7.20 2.71 15.63
C LEU A 56 -5.97 1.96 15.11
N TRP A 57 -6.13 1.13 14.08
CA TRP A 57 -5.08 0.31 13.49
C TRP A 57 -4.64 0.81 12.10
N CYS A 58 -5.47 1.52 11.33
CA CYS A 58 -5.11 1.91 9.97
C CYS A 58 -4.18 3.14 9.95
N GLY A 59 -2.89 2.94 10.12
CA GLY A 59 -1.87 3.99 10.03
C GLY A 59 -0.46 3.39 9.99
N HIS A 60 0.55 4.24 9.77
CA HIS A 60 1.96 3.85 9.84
C HIS A 60 2.27 3.18 11.17
N ASP A 61 1.83 3.84 12.24
CA ASP A 61 1.71 3.28 13.58
C ASP A 61 0.23 3.06 13.90
N LYS A 62 -0.05 2.10 14.79
CA LYS A 62 -1.37 1.96 15.41
C LYS A 62 -1.44 2.80 16.68
N VAL A 63 -2.63 3.29 17.00
CA VAL A 63 -2.92 3.96 18.30
C VAL A 63 -3.70 3.05 19.26
N ALA A 64 -4.13 1.86 18.81
CA ALA A 64 -4.73 0.84 19.67
C ALA A 64 -3.75 0.41 20.78
N GLU A 65 -4.19 0.37 22.04
CA GLU A 65 -3.37 -0.02 23.19
C GLU A 65 -3.46 -1.54 23.44
N SER A 66 -4.61 -2.14 23.11
CA SER A 66 -4.91 -3.56 23.22
C SER A 66 -5.38 -4.15 21.88
N TYR A 67 -5.23 -5.45 21.69
CA TYR A 67 -5.70 -6.18 20.51
C TYR A 67 -7.23 -6.00 20.28
N ASN A 68 -7.99 -5.84 21.36
CA ASN A 68 -9.44 -5.70 21.32
C ASN A 68 -9.91 -4.26 21.09
N ASP A 69 -9.01 -3.28 21.08
CA ASP A 69 -9.39 -1.89 20.81
C ASP A 69 -9.72 -1.76 19.34
N ILE A 70 -10.97 -1.40 19.03
CA ILE A 70 -11.45 -1.25 17.66
C ILE A 70 -12.18 0.08 17.56
N GLY A 71 -11.86 0.85 16.54
CA GLY A 71 -12.45 2.14 16.25
C GLY A 71 -13.88 2.02 15.70
N PRO A 72 -14.59 3.17 15.56
CA PRO A 72 -15.97 3.20 15.08
C PRO A 72 -16.20 2.57 13.69
N ALA A 73 -15.18 2.56 12.83
CA ALA A 73 -15.22 1.85 11.55
C ALA A 73 -14.77 0.40 11.77
N GLU A 74 -15.59 -0.38 12.49
CA GLU A 74 -15.16 -1.66 13.06
C GLU A 74 -14.70 -2.67 12.01
N GLN A 75 -15.41 -2.79 10.88
CA GLN A 75 -15.07 -3.78 9.85
C GLN A 75 -13.73 -3.41 9.20
N THR A 76 -13.59 -2.12 8.87
CA THR A 76 -12.37 -1.58 8.27
C THR A 76 -11.17 -1.71 9.22
N ASP A 77 -11.37 -1.38 10.49
CA ASP A 77 -10.31 -1.37 11.48
C ASP A 77 -9.84 -2.79 11.84
N LYS A 78 -10.75 -3.77 11.83
CA LYS A 78 -10.39 -5.20 11.94
C LYS A 78 -9.47 -5.64 10.79
N CYS A 79 -9.72 -5.20 9.55
CA CYS A 79 -8.81 -5.49 8.43
C CYS A 79 -7.39 -4.96 8.70
N CYS A 80 -7.27 -3.73 9.20
CA CYS A 80 -5.99 -3.12 9.53
C CYS A 80 -5.31 -3.76 10.74
N ARG A 81 -6.07 -4.25 11.72
CA ARG A 81 -5.52 -5.02 12.85
C ARG A 81 -4.85 -6.29 12.38
N GLU A 82 -5.51 -7.09 11.54
CA GLU A 82 -4.90 -8.32 11.02
C GLU A 82 -3.68 -8.00 10.15
N TRP A 83 -3.74 -6.92 9.36
CA TRP A 83 -2.59 -6.42 8.59
C TRP A 83 -1.39 -6.05 9.47
N HIS A 84 -1.62 -5.34 10.59
CA HIS A 84 -0.56 -4.98 11.56
C HIS A 84 0.03 -6.18 12.30
N ASN A 85 -0.78 -7.22 12.53
CA ASN A 85 -0.38 -8.44 13.22
C ASN A 85 0.12 -9.54 12.25
N CYS A 86 0.53 -9.18 11.04
CA CYS A 86 1.19 -10.12 10.13
C CYS A 86 2.40 -10.78 10.83
N ASP A 87 2.49 -12.11 10.72
CA ASP A 87 3.48 -12.92 11.47
C ASP A 87 4.93 -12.60 11.15
N ASP A 88 5.20 -12.02 9.98
CA ASP A 88 6.54 -11.70 9.53
C ASP A 88 6.59 -10.46 8.63
N PHE A 89 7.69 -9.72 8.71
CA PHE A 89 7.95 -8.55 7.89
C PHE A 89 9.43 -8.18 7.87
N ILE A 90 9.81 -7.37 6.88
CA ILE A 90 11.10 -6.66 6.88
C ILE A 90 10.85 -5.24 7.43
N PRO A 91 11.56 -4.82 8.49
CA PRO A 91 11.36 -3.50 9.09
C PRO A 91 11.69 -2.36 8.11
N PRO A 92 11.12 -1.15 8.31
CA PRO A 92 11.47 0.04 7.54
C PRO A 92 12.98 0.29 7.53
N LYS A 93 13.56 0.60 6.37
CA LYS A 93 15.01 0.87 6.21
C LYS A 93 15.94 -0.25 6.71
N GLY A 94 15.41 -1.43 7.01
CA GLY A 94 16.16 -2.55 7.56
C GLY A 94 16.36 -3.69 6.56
N SER A 95 16.93 -4.78 7.04
CA SER A 95 17.16 -5.99 6.26
C SER A 95 16.69 -7.23 7.01
N LYS A 96 16.27 -8.24 6.26
CA LYS A 96 15.91 -9.56 6.78
C LYS A 96 16.06 -10.58 5.65
N TYR A 97 16.50 -11.80 5.98
CA TYR A 97 16.68 -12.89 5.02
C TYR A 97 17.58 -12.55 3.81
N GLY A 98 18.61 -11.73 4.01
CA GLY A 98 19.49 -11.25 2.94
C GLY A 98 18.82 -10.25 1.98
N LEU A 99 17.60 -9.81 2.27
CA LEU A 99 16.85 -8.81 1.51
C LEU A 99 16.90 -7.46 2.23
N GLN A 100 16.98 -6.37 1.46
CA GLN A 100 16.97 -5.00 1.94
C GLN A 100 15.60 -4.36 1.70
N ASN A 101 15.06 -3.69 2.71
CA ASN A 101 13.88 -2.83 2.59
C ASN A 101 14.31 -1.37 2.55
N ASP A 102 14.30 -0.77 1.37
CA ASP A 102 14.60 0.65 1.19
C ASP A 102 13.41 1.57 1.46
N ALA A 103 12.21 1.00 1.70
CA ALA A 103 11.02 1.79 1.99
C ALA A 103 11.05 2.34 3.43
N ALA A 104 10.32 3.43 3.65
CA ALA A 104 10.09 4.01 4.97
C ALA A 104 8.99 3.30 5.77
N PHE A 105 8.45 2.19 5.25
CA PHE A 105 7.37 1.39 5.84
C PHE A 105 7.71 -0.10 5.79
N LYS A 106 6.97 -0.92 6.55
CA LYS A 106 7.20 -2.38 6.63
C LYS A 106 6.92 -3.05 5.28
N VAL A 107 7.74 -4.04 4.92
CA VAL A 107 7.42 -4.98 3.84
C VAL A 107 6.85 -6.25 4.47
N LEU A 108 5.54 -6.44 4.34
CA LEU A 108 4.84 -7.59 4.90
C LEU A 108 4.87 -8.81 3.97
N LEU A 109 4.42 -9.96 4.48
CA LEU A 109 4.19 -11.14 3.65
C LEU A 109 3.12 -10.88 2.58
N CYS A 110 3.32 -11.41 1.38
CA CYS A 110 2.35 -11.25 0.30
C CYS A 110 0.98 -11.86 0.63
N HIS A 111 0.94 -12.91 1.47
CA HIS A 111 -0.34 -13.45 1.92
C HIS A 111 -1.09 -12.48 2.85
N CYS A 112 -0.37 -11.76 3.73
CA CYS A 112 -0.97 -10.75 4.61
C CYS A 112 -1.54 -9.60 3.76
N ASN A 113 -0.79 -9.14 2.75
CA ASN A 113 -1.28 -8.13 1.81
C ASN A 113 -2.51 -8.64 1.04
N LYS A 114 -2.52 -9.89 0.58
CA LYS A 114 -3.68 -10.47 -0.11
C LYS A 114 -4.92 -10.52 0.80
N MET A 115 -4.78 -11.03 2.02
CA MET A 115 -5.87 -11.06 3.00
C MET A 115 -6.37 -9.66 3.34
N PHE A 116 -5.46 -8.69 3.46
CA PHE A 116 -5.83 -7.30 3.72
C PHE A 116 -6.65 -6.71 2.56
N GLN A 117 -6.23 -6.98 1.32
CA GLN A 117 -6.96 -6.56 0.13
C GLN A 117 -8.38 -7.16 0.11
N GLU A 118 -8.48 -8.48 0.26
CA GLU A 118 -9.77 -9.19 0.28
C GLU A 118 -10.67 -8.73 1.44
N CYS A 119 -10.10 -8.45 2.61
CA CYS A 119 -10.85 -7.94 3.74
C CYS A 119 -11.47 -6.57 3.44
N LEU A 120 -10.68 -5.62 2.90
CA LEU A 120 -11.15 -4.28 2.54
C LEU A 120 -12.19 -4.31 1.42
N GLU A 121 -12.01 -5.16 0.41
CA GLU A 121 -12.96 -5.34 -0.70
C GLU A 121 -14.32 -5.85 -0.22
N ASN A 122 -14.37 -6.59 0.90
CA ASN A 122 -15.58 -7.13 1.48
C ASN A 122 -16.29 -6.17 2.47
N VAL A 123 -15.70 -5.02 2.79
CA VAL A 123 -16.35 -4.02 3.67
C VAL A 123 -17.49 -3.34 2.93
N THR A 124 -18.68 -3.32 3.53
CA THR A 124 -19.89 -2.73 2.95
C THR A 124 -20.55 -1.74 3.91
N GLY A 125 -21.58 -1.02 3.43
CA GLY A 125 -22.33 -0.06 4.24
C GLY A 125 -21.62 1.28 4.40
N MET A 126 -21.77 1.92 5.57
CA MET A 126 -21.28 3.28 5.82
C MET A 126 -19.75 3.40 5.82
N GLU A 127 -19.02 2.30 6.02
CA GLU A 127 -17.56 2.28 6.06
C GLU A 127 -16.92 1.99 4.69
N ALA A 128 -17.70 1.63 3.67
CA ALA A 128 -17.19 1.20 2.37
C ALA A 128 -16.28 2.25 1.73
N THR A 129 -16.61 3.55 1.87
CA THR A 129 -15.75 4.63 1.36
C THR A 129 -14.38 4.67 2.06
N THR A 130 -14.34 4.51 3.37
CA THR A 130 -13.07 4.48 4.14
C THR A 130 -12.24 3.26 3.74
N ALA A 131 -12.87 2.08 3.62
CA ALA A 131 -12.19 0.87 3.18
C ALA A 131 -11.63 1.02 1.76
N MET A 132 -12.39 1.58 0.82
CA MET A 132 -11.92 1.86 -0.55
C MET A 132 -10.75 2.86 -0.59
N GLN A 133 -10.77 3.89 0.26
CA GLN A 133 -9.67 4.84 0.36
C GLN A 133 -8.38 4.16 0.85
N ILE A 134 -8.48 3.29 1.85
CA ILE A 134 -7.34 2.50 2.35
C ILE A 134 -6.85 1.52 1.28
N LEU A 135 -7.77 0.81 0.62
CA LEU A 135 -7.48 -0.14 -0.45
C LEU A 135 -6.69 0.55 -1.58
N HIS A 136 -7.20 1.66 -2.08
CA HIS A 136 -6.52 2.41 -3.14
C HIS A 136 -5.23 3.09 -2.66
N GLY A 137 -5.23 3.62 -1.44
CA GLY A 137 -4.04 4.24 -0.85
C GLY A 137 -2.89 3.25 -0.78
N TYR A 138 -3.14 2.06 -0.23
CA TYR A 138 -2.15 1.02 -0.07
C TYR A 138 -1.77 0.33 -1.39
N PHE A 139 -2.75 -0.22 -2.12
CA PHE A 139 -2.44 -1.07 -3.27
C PHE A 139 -2.21 -0.31 -4.59
N LYS A 140 -2.72 0.93 -4.72
CA LYS A 140 -2.57 1.72 -5.95
C LYS A 140 -1.60 2.87 -5.81
N ALA A 141 -1.71 3.67 -4.75
CA ALA A 141 -0.86 4.85 -4.59
C ALA A 141 0.52 4.49 -4.02
N ILE A 142 0.59 3.65 -2.99
CA ILE A 142 1.86 3.17 -2.41
C ILE A 142 2.45 2.04 -3.26
N ASN A 143 1.61 1.07 -3.67
CA ASN A 143 2.01 -0.12 -4.42
C ASN A 143 3.24 -0.84 -3.79
N PRO A 144 3.11 -1.32 -2.54
CA PRO A 144 4.23 -1.85 -1.79
C PRO A 144 4.70 -3.19 -2.36
N LYS A 145 6.02 -3.41 -2.34
CA LYS A 145 6.57 -4.77 -2.46
C LYS A 145 6.09 -5.62 -1.30
N CYS A 146 6.06 -6.94 -1.50
CA CYS A 146 5.77 -7.90 -0.43
C CYS A 146 6.76 -9.07 -0.42
N LEU A 147 6.92 -9.68 0.75
CA LEU A 147 7.80 -10.83 0.97
C LEU A 147 7.08 -12.14 0.61
N LYS A 148 7.64 -12.91 -0.32
CA LYS A 148 7.27 -14.31 -0.59
C LYS A 148 8.32 -15.25 -0.03
N LYS A 149 7.85 -16.32 0.63
CA LYS A 149 8.63 -17.48 1.06
C LYS A 149 8.39 -18.62 0.07
N LEU A 150 9.38 -18.92 -0.79
CA LEU A 150 9.25 -19.93 -1.85
C LEU A 150 9.97 -21.23 -1.47
N TYR A 151 9.22 -22.27 -1.11
CA TYR A 151 9.76 -23.54 -0.64
C TYR A 151 10.26 -24.48 -1.76
N TYR A 152 9.67 -24.41 -2.95
CA TYR A 152 9.98 -25.31 -4.07
C TYR A 152 10.94 -24.69 -5.10
N ASN A 153 11.57 -23.57 -4.77
CA ASN A 153 12.44 -22.88 -5.71
C ASN A 153 13.81 -23.56 -5.80
N ARG A 154 14.28 -23.86 -7.02
CA ARG A 154 15.54 -24.57 -7.25
C ARG A 154 16.78 -23.70 -7.10
N THR A 155 16.65 -22.40 -7.33
CA THR A 155 17.76 -21.44 -7.25
C THR A 155 17.32 -20.20 -6.49
N CYS A 156 18.10 -19.79 -5.50
CA CYS A 156 17.85 -18.59 -4.73
C CYS A 156 19.00 -17.59 -4.91
N ALA A 157 18.67 -16.30 -5.06
CA ALA A 157 19.68 -15.24 -5.20
C ALA A 157 20.39 -14.92 -3.87
N VAL A 158 19.79 -15.37 -2.77
CA VAL A 158 20.31 -15.30 -1.39
C VAL A 158 20.28 -16.72 -0.80
N PRO A 159 20.84 -16.97 0.40
CA PRO A 159 20.69 -18.27 1.05
C PRO A 159 19.21 -18.68 1.24
N TYR A 160 18.97 -19.97 1.46
CA TYR A 160 17.68 -20.45 1.93
C TYR A 160 17.55 -20.20 3.44
N TYR A 161 16.32 -20.10 3.93
CA TYR A 161 16.04 -19.84 5.34
C TYR A 161 14.97 -20.77 5.90
N ASP A 162 15.05 -21.09 7.20
CA ASP A 162 13.92 -21.65 7.95
C ASP A 162 13.07 -20.54 8.59
N GLU A 163 11.97 -20.92 9.24
CA GLU A 163 11.06 -19.97 9.90
C GLU A 163 11.71 -19.27 11.12
N GLN A 164 12.80 -19.82 11.66
CA GLN A 164 13.58 -19.19 12.73
C GLN A 164 14.64 -18.21 12.19
N GLY A 165 14.89 -18.22 10.88
CA GLY A 165 15.84 -17.36 10.19
C GLY A 165 17.27 -17.90 10.12
N ASN A 166 17.48 -19.19 10.39
CA ASN A 166 18.78 -19.82 10.13
C ASN A 166 18.99 -19.98 8.62
N GLN A 167 20.26 -19.91 8.19
CA GLN A 167 20.65 -19.91 6.78
C GLN A 167 21.11 -21.29 6.31
N TYR A 168 20.73 -21.65 5.09
CA TYR A 168 21.10 -22.91 4.46
C TYR A 168 21.59 -22.68 3.03
N PRO A 169 22.67 -23.37 2.60
CA PRO A 169 23.25 -23.19 1.26
C PRO A 169 22.39 -23.81 0.16
N ASP A 170 21.59 -24.82 0.49
CA ASP A 170 20.71 -25.55 -0.43
C ASP A 170 19.37 -25.89 0.24
N ASN A 171 18.45 -26.47 -0.55
CA ASN A 171 17.12 -26.86 -0.08
C ASN A 171 16.68 -28.18 -0.73
N PRO A 172 17.41 -29.29 -0.49
CA PRO A 172 17.18 -30.56 -1.19
C PRO A 172 15.82 -31.18 -0.87
N ASN A 173 15.29 -30.95 0.34
CA ASN A 173 14.04 -31.54 0.82
C ASN A 173 12.86 -30.56 0.83
N THR A 174 13.01 -29.35 0.29
CA THR A 174 11.98 -28.31 0.29
C THR A 174 11.51 -27.88 1.69
N GLU A 175 12.39 -28.05 2.68
CA GLU A 175 12.16 -27.70 4.10
C GLU A 175 12.42 -26.21 4.38
N TYR A 176 13.29 -25.59 3.58
CA TYR A 176 13.64 -24.17 3.70
C TYR A 176 12.94 -23.36 2.62
N PHE A 177 12.86 -22.04 2.80
CA PHE A 177 12.32 -21.13 1.79
C PHE A 177 13.39 -20.24 1.18
N CYS A 178 13.22 -19.95 -0.11
CA CYS A 178 13.89 -18.84 -0.77
C CYS A 178 13.05 -17.56 -0.58
N PRO A 179 13.57 -16.54 0.11
CA PRO A 179 12.88 -15.28 0.33
C PRO A 179 12.99 -14.39 -0.93
N VAL A 180 11.88 -13.79 -1.35
CA VAL A 180 11.87 -12.89 -2.52
C VAL A 180 10.96 -11.70 -2.25
N LEU A 181 11.42 -10.50 -2.62
CA LEU A 181 10.54 -9.32 -2.72
C LEU A 181 9.93 -9.26 -4.12
N VAL A 182 8.61 -9.17 -4.18
CA VAL A 182 7.85 -9.01 -5.44
C VAL A 182 6.95 -7.79 -5.40
#